data_AF-A0A227JK51-F1
#
_entry.id   AF-A0A227JK51-F1
#
_cell.length_a   1.000
_cell.length_b   1.000
_cell.length_c   1.000
_cell.angle_alpha   90.00
_cell.angle_beta   90.00
_cell.angle_gamma   90.00
#
_symmetry.space_group_name_H-M   'P 1'
#
loop_
_entity.id
_entity.type
_entity.pdbx_description
1 polymer ?
#
loop_
_entity_poly.entity_id
_entity_poly.type
_entity_poly.pdbx_seq_one_letter_code
_entity_poly.pdbx_strand_id
1 'polypeptide(L)'
;MLLKQSKMDFMENLSDRLVSQLPDELNLSEGDVFEEYVLENSKSLVRTKTYLNHLSDRILEEYESSLDIDEAYEQVMQNADVASLVFQDLNLGNGRIVPTIDISVNGGLSDVEQFNFGQKDKVLNATDLAVLSELNPDSNVYHNTLREMFKNKFDSLNDSLTLNDSFKELMLDYTLAKNSDVVELSIGDRFEHECTHFIALEDAVYKINGSELTKIDIVEAIDSDLLSYETNDLKFDIISNVELKNKRLIEIECLLEDGDYTVFANINFDLRDGQFHFDPVFNKLNLSTDNMLELEEALIASINRVMEEPAATYKLLPSGIKVPQLEGATTDTGSLFVLSGRHQDIQEIYTDLDNNVKVFAASEIHPMHFEKVLKAFGFETQKLDNQLAVKNKDDSEISFYQLNESNRTELSSSEVSKELKQKISDKWNVDISNKSKEKRNRKRAFNL
;
A
#
# COMPACT_ATOMS: atom_id res chain seq x y z
N MET A 1 -24.48 11.38 0.33
CA MET A 1 -24.03 10.76 -0.95
C MET A 1 -22.71 11.34 -1.43
N LEU A 2 -22.42 12.63 -1.17
CA LEU A 2 -21.15 13.27 -1.55
C LEU A 2 -20.01 12.97 -0.56
N LEU A 3 -20.23 12.97 0.76
CA LEU A 3 -19.17 12.77 1.78
C LEU A 3 -18.24 11.57 1.60
N LYS A 4 -18.77 10.38 1.28
CA LYS A 4 -17.98 9.14 1.18
C LYS A 4 -17.36 8.92 -0.20
N GLN A 5 -18.08 9.26 -1.27
CA GLN A 5 -17.50 9.29 -2.61
C GLN A 5 -16.45 10.41 -2.70
N SER A 6 -16.70 11.58 -2.14
CA SER A 6 -15.73 12.68 -2.12
C SER A 6 -14.50 12.39 -1.25
N LYS A 7 -14.60 11.69 -0.11
CA LYS A 7 -13.39 11.23 0.62
C LYS A 7 -12.64 10.14 -0.16
N MET A 8 -13.35 9.16 -0.74
CA MET A 8 -12.72 8.13 -1.58
C MET A 8 -12.07 8.73 -2.83
N ASP A 9 -12.78 9.62 -3.55
CA ASP A 9 -12.28 10.39 -4.69
C ASP A 9 -11.14 11.32 -4.26
N PHE A 10 -11.19 11.90 -3.06
CA PHE A 10 -10.11 12.70 -2.52
C PHE A 10 -8.86 11.84 -2.27
N MET A 11 -9.01 10.70 -1.61
CA MET A 11 -7.90 9.77 -1.36
C MET A 11 -7.36 9.17 -2.67
N GLU A 12 -8.23 8.87 -3.63
CA GLU A 12 -7.83 8.40 -4.96
C GLU A 12 -7.13 9.50 -5.76
N ASN A 13 -7.64 10.73 -5.73
CA ASN A 13 -6.99 11.88 -6.37
C ASN A 13 -5.65 12.21 -5.71
N LEU A 14 -5.53 12.16 -4.38
CA LEU A 14 -4.26 12.36 -3.70
C LEU A 14 -3.29 11.21 -3.99
N SER A 15 -3.76 9.95 -4.03
CA SER A 15 -2.94 8.80 -4.40
C SER A 15 -2.46 8.87 -5.86
N ASP A 16 -3.32 9.30 -6.78
CA ASP A 16 -2.97 9.57 -8.17
C ASP A 16 -1.98 10.73 -8.26
N ARG A 17 -2.20 11.80 -7.49
CA ARG A 17 -1.29 12.94 -7.42
C ARG A 17 0.09 12.54 -6.88
N LEU A 18 0.14 11.69 -5.85
CA LEU A 18 1.40 11.18 -5.29
C LEU A 18 2.23 10.50 -6.36
N VAL A 19 1.61 9.61 -7.14
CA VAL A 19 2.29 8.94 -8.24
C VAL A 19 2.72 9.93 -9.33
N SER A 20 1.90 10.93 -9.63
CA SER A 20 2.24 11.96 -10.62
C SER A 20 3.34 12.93 -10.16
N GLN A 21 3.56 13.06 -8.86
CA GLN A 21 4.61 13.90 -8.28
C GLN A 21 5.93 13.16 -8.09
N LEU A 22 5.93 11.82 -8.17
CA LEU A 22 7.16 11.01 -8.09
C LEU A 22 8.26 11.41 -9.08
N PRO A 23 7.98 11.71 -10.37
CA PRO A 23 9.01 12.13 -11.31
C PRO A 23 9.33 13.63 -11.24
N ASP A 24 8.57 14.40 -10.45
CA ASP A 24 8.63 15.87 -10.46
C ASP A 24 9.82 16.39 -9.62
N GLU A 25 10.31 17.57 -9.99
CA GLU A 25 11.30 18.44 -9.30
C GLU A 25 12.82 18.18 -9.39
N LEU A 26 13.36 16.96 -9.55
CA LEU A 26 14.84 16.79 -9.59
C LEU A 26 15.47 16.79 -10.98
N ASN A 27 14.71 16.52 -12.04
CA ASN A 27 15.19 16.55 -13.42
C ASN A 27 14.45 17.60 -14.25
N LEU A 28 14.83 18.87 -14.04
CA LEU A 28 14.39 20.05 -14.80
C LEU A 28 14.83 20.03 -16.27
N SER A 29 14.39 19.04 -17.04
CA SER A 29 14.37 19.11 -18.50
C SER A 29 12.97 18.78 -18.97
N GLU A 30 12.17 19.83 -19.17
CA GLU A 30 10.89 19.80 -19.88
C GLU A 30 11.02 18.89 -21.13
N GLY A 31 10.24 17.80 -21.18
CA GLY A 31 10.32 16.81 -22.26
C GLY A 31 11.22 15.59 -21.99
N ASP A 32 11.46 15.23 -20.73
CA ASP A 32 12.10 13.96 -20.38
C ASP A 32 11.16 12.78 -20.71
N VAL A 33 11.60 11.92 -21.64
CA VAL A 33 10.82 10.77 -22.15
C VAL A 33 10.38 9.84 -21.02
N PHE A 34 11.23 9.67 -20.01
CA PHE A 34 10.94 8.80 -18.88
C PHE A 34 9.84 9.36 -17.97
N GLU A 35 9.90 10.64 -17.66
CA GLU A 35 8.89 11.34 -16.87
C GLU A 35 7.53 11.27 -17.58
N GLU A 36 7.49 11.61 -18.88
CA GLU A 36 6.26 11.53 -19.68
C GLU A 36 5.68 10.11 -19.64
N TYR A 37 6.53 9.08 -19.79
CA TYR A 37 6.10 7.69 -19.70
C TYR A 37 5.54 7.32 -18.32
N VAL A 38 6.14 7.80 -17.23
CA VAL A 38 5.61 7.59 -15.86
C VAL A 38 4.25 8.28 -15.71
N LEU A 39 4.12 9.55 -16.13
CA LEU A 39 2.90 10.35 -16.00
C LEU A 39 1.73 9.78 -16.81
N GLU A 40 1.98 9.40 -18.07
CA GLU A 40 0.99 8.76 -18.95
C GLU A 40 0.44 7.45 -18.38
N ASN A 41 1.27 6.74 -17.60
CA ASN A 41 0.94 5.42 -17.05
C ASN A 41 0.68 5.43 -15.54
N SER A 42 0.70 6.60 -14.89
CA SER A 42 0.52 6.80 -13.44
C SER A 42 -0.68 6.06 -12.85
N LYS A 43 -1.82 6.08 -13.57
CA LYS A 43 -3.05 5.42 -13.15
C LYS A 43 -2.92 3.90 -13.04
N SER A 44 -2.02 3.31 -13.81
CA SER A 44 -1.81 1.88 -13.92
C SER A 44 -0.68 1.34 -13.01
N LEU A 45 -0.03 2.19 -12.22
CA LEU A 45 1.02 1.80 -11.26
C LEU A 45 0.43 1.25 -9.96
N VAL A 46 -0.30 0.13 -10.07
CA VAL A 46 -1.11 -0.43 -8.98
C VAL A 46 -0.26 -0.88 -7.79
N ARG A 47 0.95 -1.44 -8.02
CA ARG A 47 1.82 -1.87 -6.92
C ARG A 47 2.42 -0.68 -6.20
N THR A 48 2.85 0.33 -6.96
CA THR A 48 3.38 1.60 -6.43
C THR A 48 2.34 2.29 -5.54
N LYS A 49 1.10 2.46 -6.02
CA LYS A 49 0.01 3.06 -5.22
C LYS A 49 -0.27 2.29 -3.92
N THR A 50 -0.33 0.96 -4.02
CA THR A 50 -0.56 0.09 -2.86
C THR A 50 0.54 0.23 -1.82
N TYR A 51 1.78 0.40 -2.28
CA TYR A 51 2.95 0.57 -1.44
C TYR A 51 2.99 1.94 -0.77
N LEU A 52 2.72 3.03 -1.51
CA LEU A 52 2.60 4.38 -0.96
C LEU A 52 1.52 4.47 0.13
N ASN A 53 0.37 3.81 -0.07
CA ASN A 53 -0.68 3.74 0.95
C ASN A 53 -0.19 3.03 2.23
N HIS A 54 0.62 1.97 2.11
CA HIS A 54 1.21 1.31 3.26
C HIS A 54 2.31 2.17 3.92
N LEU A 55 3.10 2.92 3.15
CA LEU A 55 4.06 3.86 3.73
C LEU A 55 3.34 4.93 4.56
N SER A 56 2.20 5.42 4.09
CA SER A 56 1.32 6.32 4.85
C SER A 56 0.93 5.74 6.20
N ASP A 57 0.47 4.48 6.23
CA ASP A 57 0.11 3.80 7.49
C ASP A 57 1.29 3.75 8.46
N ARG A 58 2.49 3.45 7.95
CA ARG A 58 3.70 3.43 8.76
C ARG A 58 4.12 4.81 9.26
N ILE A 59 3.98 5.86 8.45
CA ILE A 59 4.30 7.23 8.87
C ILE A 59 3.40 7.62 10.04
N LEU A 60 2.11 7.27 9.98
CA LEU A 60 1.19 7.51 11.08
C LEU A 60 1.58 6.73 12.35
N GLU A 61 1.87 5.43 12.23
CA GLU A 61 2.30 4.58 13.35
C GLU A 61 3.55 5.15 14.07
N GLU A 62 4.53 5.64 13.29
CA GLU A 62 5.73 6.29 13.85
C GLU A 62 5.41 7.66 14.43
N TYR A 63 4.55 8.46 13.78
CA TYR A 63 4.12 9.78 14.29
C TYR A 63 3.40 9.68 15.64
N GLU A 64 2.54 8.68 15.83
CA GLU A 64 1.87 8.45 17.12
C GLU A 64 2.88 8.17 18.26
N SER A 65 4.08 7.71 17.92
CA SER A 65 5.16 7.41 18.85
C SER A 65 6.13 8.58 19.03
N SER A 66 6.49 9.29 17.96
CA SER A 66 7.46 10.39 17.96
C SER A 66 6.84 11.75 18.30
N LEU A 67 5.57 11.96 17.93
CA LEU A 67 4.86 13.24 17.88
C LEU A 67 5.54 14.30 16.99
N ASP A 68 6.35 13.85 16.02
CA ASP A 68 7.00 14.67 15.00
C ASP A 68 6.79 14.01 13.64
N ILE A 69 5.95 14.62 12.81
CA ILE A 69 5.51 14.06 11.53
C ILE A 69 6.63 14.11 10.47
N ASP A 70 7.52 15.09 10.56
CA ASP A 70 8.68 15.20 9.69
C ASP A 70 9.70 14.10 10.03
N GLU A 71 9.97 13.89 11.32
CA GLU A 71 10.84 12.79 11.76
C GLU A 71 10.27 11.43 11.38
N ALA A 72 8.96 11.22 11.58
CA ALA A 72 8.27 9.98 11.19
C ALA A 72 8.37 9.73 9.68
N TYR A 73 8.15 10.77 8.87
CA TYR A 73 8.33 10.70 7.41
C TYR A 73 9.75 10.29 7.05
N GLU A 74 10.76 10.99 7.57
CA GLU A 74 12.17 10.71 7.25
C GLU A 74 12.56 9.28 7.61
N GLN A 75 12.16 8.79 8.79
CA GLN A 75 12.46 7.43 9.23
C GLN A 75 11.84 6.35 8.32
N VAL A 76 10.59 6.56 7.90
CA VAL A 76 9.90 5.60 7.02
C VAL A 76 10.43 5.67 5.60
N MET A 77 10.58 6.89 5.06
CA MET A 77 10.91 7.12 3.65
C MET A 77 12.38 6.89 3.33
N GLN A 78 13.29 7.03 4.30
CA GLN A 78 14.70 6.66 4.14
C GLN A 78 14.88 5.20 3.68
N ASN A 79 13.90 4.34 3.99
CA ASN A 79 13.93 2.91 3.73
C ASN A 79 12.90 2.46 2.68
N ALA A 80 12.30 3.40 1.94
CA ALA A 80 11.23 3.12 0.99
C ALA A 80 11.78 2.68 -0.39
N ASP A 81 11.22 1.62 -0.96
CA ASP A 81 11.61 1.05 -2.26
C ASP A 81 10.59 1.38 -3.37
N VAL A 82 10.23 2.66 -3.50
CA VAL A 82 9.18 3.10 -4.44
C VAL A 82 9.67 3.02 -5.90
N ALA A 83 10.92 3.39 -6.18
CA ALA A 83 11.46 3.35 -7.55
C ALA A 83 11.48 1.93 -8.14
N SER A 84 11.79 0.92 -7.34
CA SER A 84 11.73 -0.48 -7.80
C SER A 84 10.33 -0.89 -8.20
N LEU A 85 9.31 -0.45 -7.47
CA LEU A 85 7.93 -0.74 -7.80
C LEU A 85 7.47 0.00 -9.06
N VAL A 86 7.89 1.25 -9.26
CA VAL A 86 7.65 1.98 -10.52
C VAL A 86 8.29 1.24 -11.70
N PHE A 87 9.55 0.83 -11.58
CA PHE A 87 10.25 0.09 -12.63
C PHE A 87 9.61 -1.28 -12.91
N GLN A 88 9.14 -1.96 -11.87
CA GLN A 88 8.40 -3.22 -12.02
C GLN A 88 7.06 -2.98 -12.71
N ASP A 89 6.32 -1.96 -12.29
CA ASP A 89 4.99 -1.65 -12.84
C ASP A 89 5.04 -1.26 -14.32
N LEU A 90 6.12 -0.58 -14.72
CA LEU A 90 6.37 -0.13 -16.08
C LEU A 90 7.12 -1.16 -16.95
N ASN A 91 7.41 -2.35 -16.42
CA ASN A 91 8.22 -3.39 -17.08
C ASN A 91 9.64 -2.93 -17.49
N LEU A 92 10.20 -1.97 -16.76
CA LEU A 92 11.54 -1.41 -17.00
C LEU A 92 12.63 -2.16 -16.26
N GLY A 93 12.25 -3.07 -15.35
CA GLY A 93 13.17 -3.90 -14.60
C GLY A 93 12.61 -4.26 -13.24
N ASN A 94 13.35 -5.10 -12.51
CA ASN A 94 12.92 -5.49 -11.17
C ASN A 94 13.48 -4.59 -10.06
N GLY A 95 14.42 -3.66 -10.35
CA GLY A 95 15.07 -2.77 -9.36
C GLY A 95 15.74 -3.48 -8.17
N ARG A 96 15.71 -4.81 -8.13
CA ARG A 96 15.85 -5.58 -6.90
C ARG A 96 17.27 -5.54 -6.37
N ILE A 97 17.43 -5.14 -5.12
CA ILE A 97 18.63 -5.44 -4.33
C ILE A 97 18.63 -6.95 -4.00
N VAL A 98 19.46 -7.71 -4.70
CA VAL A 98 19.69 -9.14 -4.42
C VAL A 98 20.37 -9.28 -3.04
N PRO A 99 20.03 -10.30 -2.21
CA PRO A 99 20.67 -10.51 -0.92
C PRO A 99 22.18 -10.64 -1.03
N THR A 100 22.87 -10.07 -0.04
CA THR A 100 24.33 -10.12 0.25
C THR A 100 24.92 -11.54 0.36
N ILE A 101 24.13 -12.60 0.22
CA ILE A 101 24.53 -14.00 0.50
C ILE A 101 25.30 -14.62 -0.69
N ASP A 102 25.14 -14.12 -1.92
CA ASP A 102 25.84 -14.65 -3.11
C ASP A 102 27.19 -13.96 -3.44
N ILE A 103 27.64 -13.02 -2.60
CA ILE A 103 28.84 -12.19 -2.83
C ILE A 103 30.14 -13.03 -2.84
N SER A 104 30.14 -14.20 -2.21
CA SER A 104 31.37 -15.02 -2.09
C SER A 104 31.71 -15.86 -3.34
N VAL A 105 30.79 -16.01 -4.30
CA VAL A 105 30.98 -16.98 -5.41
C VAL A 105 31.39 -16.31 -6.73
N ASN A 106 31.00 -15.06 -7.00
CA ASN A 106 31.28 -14.39 -8.28
C ASN A 106 31.79 -12.95 -8.09
N GLY A 107 32.99 -12.79 -7.53
CA GLY A 107 33.59 -11.48 -7.26
C GLY A 107 33.42 -10.46 -8.39
N GLY A 108 32.79 -9.32 -8.07
CA GLY A 108 32.70 -8.14 -8.94
C GLY A 108 31.36 -7.41 -8.84
N LEU A 109 31.34 -6.34 -8.03
CA LEU A 109 30.32 -5.28 -7.89
C LEU A 109 28.92 -5.74 -7.40
N SER A 110 28.59 -5.31 -6.18
CA SER A 110 27.23 -5.23 -5.63
C SER A 110 26.35 -4.30 -6.49
N ASP A 111 25.03 -4.53 -6.42
CA ASP A 111 23.92 -3.87 -7.15
C ASP A 111 23.51 -4.57 -8.46
N VAL A 112 22.70 -5.64 -8.34
CA VAL A 112 22.08 -6.29 -9.51
C VAL A 112 20.65 -5.78 -9.71
N GLU A 113 20.54 -4.52 -10.12
CA GLU A 113 19.33 -4.04 -10.78
C GLU A 113 19.16 -4.82 -12.10
N GLN A 114 18.08 -5.60 -12.20
CA GLN A 114 17.71 -6.26 -13.45
C GLN A 114 16.89 -5.30 -14.30
N PHE A 115 17.57 -4.40 -15.02
CA PHE A 115 16.91 -3.51 -15.97
C PHE A 115 16.51 -4.25 -17.25
N ASN A 116 15.33 -3.91 -17.76
CA ASN A 116 14.84 -4.31 -19.06
C ASN A 116 15.33 -3.33 -20.12
N PHE A 117 16.58 -3.50 -20.54
CA PHE A 117 17.21 -2.68 -21.58
C PHE A 117 16.50 -2.71 -22.94
N GLY A 118 15.59 -3.67 -23.16
CA GLY A 118 14.71 -3.69 -24.32
C GLY A 118 13.71 -2.53 -24.35
N GLN A 119 13.47 -1.87 -23.22
CA GLN A 119 12.57 -0.72 -23.06
C GLN A 119 13.33 0.61 -23.06
N LYS A 120 14.59 0.65 -23.52
CA LYS A 120 15.43 1.85 -23.47
C LYS A 120 14.79 3.09 -24.11
N ASP A 121 13.98 2.92 -25.14
CA ASP A 121 13.33 4.03 -25.85
C ASP A 121 12.19 4.67 -25.01
N LYS A 122 11.73 4.00 -23.93
CA LYS A 122 10.75 4.52 -22.96
C LYS A 122 11.41 5.19 -21.74
N VAL A 123 12.74 5.12 -21.63
CA VAL A 123 13.51 5.56 -20.44
C VAL A 123 14.56 6.61 -20.80
N LEU A 124 15.10 6.53 -22.02
CA LEU A 124 16.24 7.34 -22.43
C LEU A 124 15.81 8.43 -23.41
N ASN A 125 16.38 9.61 -23.25
CA ASN A 125 16.14 10.72 -24.15
C ASN A 125 16.85 10.52 -25.48
N ALA A 126 16.44 11.29 -26.50
CA ALA A 126 17.06 11.24 -27.83
C ALA A 126 18.59 11.42 -27.79
N THR A 127 19.09 12.26 -26.87
CA THR A 127 20.53 12.49 -26.66
C THR A 127 21.24 11.26 -26.13
N ASP A 128 20.64 10.55 -25.17
CA ASP A 128 21.18 9.32 -24.59
C ASP A 128 21.22 8.20 -25.64
N LEU A 129 20.14 8.09 -26.42
CA LEU A 129 20.05 7.14 -27.53
C LEU A 129 21.10 7.46 -28.62
N ALA A 130 21.39 8.73 -28.89
CA ALA A 130 22.44 9.14 -29.80
C ALA A 130 23.82 8.69 -29.31
N VAL A 131 24.14 8.89 -28.02
CA VAL A 131 25.39 8.39 -27.41
C VAL A 131 25.50 6.87 -27.54
N LEU A 132 24.43 6.13 -27.27
CA LEU A 132 24.41 4.67 -27.41
C LEU A 132 24.59 4.21 -28.86
N SER A 133 24.09 4.98 -29.83
CA SER A 133 24.19 4.64 -31.26
C SER A 133 25.62 4.73 -31.82
N GLU A 134 26.50 5.48 -31.16
CA GLU A 134 27.92 5.60 -31.51
C GLU A 134 28.76 4.42 -30.98
N LEU A 135 28.20 3.63 -30.07
CA LEU A 135 28.87 2.49 -29.43
C LEU A 135 28.51 1.18 -30.13
N ASN A 136 29.42 0.20 -30.06
CA ASN A 136 29.13 -1.16 -30.54
C ASN A 136 28.16 -1.87 -29.57
N PRO A 137 26.96 -2.30 -30.00
CA PRO A 137 25.97 -2.96 -29.15
C PRO A 137 26.46 -4.22 -28.45
N ASP A 138 27.45 -4.92 -29.02
CA ASP A 138 28.04 -6.15 -28.46
C ASP A 138 29.19 -5.86 -27.48
N SER A 139 29.50 -4.59 -27.21
CA SER A 139 30.62 -4.20 -26.35
C SER A 139 30.22 -4.03 -24.89
N ASN A 140 31.14 -4.37 -23.98
CA ASN A 140 30.98 -4.08 -22.55
C ASN A 140 30.76 -2.58 -22.28
N VAL A 141 31.36 -1.70 -23.11
CA VAL A 141 31.19 -0.25 -22.98
C VAL A 141 29.73 0.14 -23.21
N TYR A 142 29.10 -0.35 -24.29
CA TYR A 142 27.67 -0.12 -24.55
C TYR A 142 26.79 -0.58 -23.39
N HIS A 143 27.00 -1.83 -22.91
CA HIS A 143 26.19 -2.38 -21.83
C HIS A 143 26.37 -1.64 -20.50
N ASN A 144 27.60 -1.21 -20.19
CA ASN A 144 27.86 -0.41 -18.99
C ASN A 144 27.24 0.97 -19.09
N THR A 145 27.38 1.66 -20.23
CA THR A 145 26.76 2.98 -20.45
C THR A 145 25.24 2.91 -20.35
N LEU A 146 24.62 1.90 -20.98
CA LEU A 146 23.18 1.70 -20.92
C LEU A 146 22.68 1.41 -19.50
N ARG A 147 23.44 0.61 -18.74
CA ARG A 147 23.15 0.34 -17.32
C ARG A 147 23.21 1.61 -16.48
N GLU A 148 24.28 2.39 -16.60
CA GLU A 148 24.44 3.66 -15.88
C GLU A 148 23.31 4.64 -16.20
N MET A 149 22.89 4.73 -17.47
CA MET A 149 21.76 5.59 -17.86
C MET A 149 20.44 5.16 -17.21
N PHE A 150 20.15 3.86 -17.17
CA PHE A 150 18.97 3.34 -16.46
C PHE A 150 19.07 3.57 -14.95
N LYS A 151 20.25 3.35 -14.36
CA LYS A 151 20.50 3.58 -12.95
C LYS A 151 20.27 5.04 -12.57
N ASN A 152 20.76 5.99 -13.37
CA ASN A 152 20.51 7.41 -13.12
C ASN A 152 19.01 7.76 -13.09
N LYS A 153 18.19 7.11 -13.93
CA LYS A 153 16.73 7.30 -13.90
C LYS A 153 16.09 6.67 -12.66
N PHE A 154 16.58 5.51 -12.23
CA PHE A 154 16.16 4.86 -11.00
C PHE A 154 16.52 5.68 -9.75
N ASP A 155 17.78 6.09 -9.65
CA ASP A 155 18.30 6.93 -8.56
C ASP A 155 17.56 8.26 -8.49
N SER A 156 17.26 8.87 -9.65
CA SER A 156 16.46 10.10 -9.70
C SER A 156 15.05 9.96 -9.12
N LEU A 157 14.39 8.81 -9.30
CA LEU A 157 13.09 8.58 -8.66
C LEU A 157 13.24 8.43 -7.14
N ASN A 158 14.28 7.73 -6.68
CA ASN A 158 14.54 7.59 -5.24
C ASN A 158 14.90 8.92 -4.59
N ASP A 159 15.72 9.73 -5.25
CA ASP A 159 16.04 11.08 -4.78
C ASP A 159 14.77 11.93 -4.69
N SER A 160 13.83 11.78 -5.65
CA SER A 160 12.57 12.54 -5.62
C SER A 160 11.74 12.21 -4.39
N LEU A 161 11.73 10.96 -3.91
CA LEU A 161 11.03 10.60 -2.66
C LEU A 161 11.55 11.34 -1.42
N THR A 162 12.84 11.67 -1.41
CA THR A 162 13.52 12.20 -0.21
C THR A 162 13.81 13.69 -0.30
N LEU A 163 13.90 14.24 -1.51
CA LEU A 163 14.33 15.61 -1.76
C LEU A 163 13.26 16.49 -2.43
N ASN A 164 12.17 15.91 -2.95
CA ASN A 164 11.05 16.69 -3.50
C ASN A 164 10.12 17.12 -2.35
N ASP A 165 10.14 18.40 -2.03
CA ASP A 165 9.33 18.98 -0.95
C ASP A 165 7.84 18.90 -1.28
N SER A 166 7.44 19.04 -2.55
CA SER A 166 6.04 18.90 -2.99
C SER A 166 5.52 17.46 -2.80
N PHE A 167 6.35 16.45 -3.08
CA PHE A 167 6.01 15.05 -2.84
C PHE A 167 5.92 14.78 -1.34
N LYS A 168 6.87 15.28 -0.54
CA LYS A 168 6.84 15.18 0.91
C LYS A 168 5.56 15.79 1.47
N GLU A 169 5.26 17.04 1.13
CA GLU A 169 4.05 17.74 1.57
C GLU A 169 2.80 16.95 1.19
N LEU A 170 2.72 16.44 -0.04
CA LEU A 170 1.58 15.66 -0.50
C LEU A 170 1.44 14.32 0.23
N MET A 171 2.56 13.66 0.59
CA MET A 171 2.56 12.39 1.31
C MET A 171 2.15 12.59 2.79
N LEU A 172 2.57 13.70 3.39
CA LEU A 172 2.14 14.11 4.72
C LEU A 172 0.66 14.47 4.73
N ASP A 173 0.21 15.29 3.79
CA ASP A 173 -1.19 15.64 3.61
C ASP A 173 -2.05 14.40 3.40
N TYR A 174 -1.61 13.46 2.54
CA TYR A 174 -2.29 12.18 2.35
C TYR A 174 -2.39 11.38 3.65
N THR A 175 -1.30 11.34 4.43
CA THR A 175 -1.24 10.61 5.70
C THR A 175 -2.16 11.21 6.76
N LEU A 176 -2.15 12.53 6.92
CA LEU A 176 -3.02 13.23 7.84
C LEU A 176 -4.48 13.16 7.38
N ALA A 177 -4.76 13.48 6.12
CA ALA A 177 -6.11 13.55 5.59
C ALA A 177 -6.81 12.19 5.54
N LYS A 178 -6.06 11.09 5.43
CA LYS A 178 -6.59 9.73 5.59
C LYS A 178 -7.30 9.58 6.94
N ASN A 179 -6.70 10.13 7.99
CA ASN A 179 -7.14 10.00 9.38
C ASN A 179 -7.96 11.21 9.87
N SER A 180 -7.99 12.31 9.12
CA SER A 180 -8.80 13.48 9.44
C SER A 180 -10.28 13.36 9.00
N ASP A 181 -11.09 14.15 9.70
CA ASP A 181 -12.52 14.29 9.51
C ASP A 181 -12.85 14.99 8.20
N VAL A 182 -13.98 14.62 7.62
CA VAL A 182 -14.62 15.42 6.57
C VAL A 182 -15.82 16.13 7.17
N VAL A 183 -15.81 17.45 7.16
CA VAL A 183 -16.89 18.29 7.67
C VAL A 183 -17.79 18.75 6.52
N GLU A 184 -19.11 18.58 6.64
CA GLU A 184 -20.08 19.06 5.66
C GLU A 184 -20.58 20.46 6.01
N LEU A 185 -20.57 21.36 5.04
CA LEU A 185 -21.14 22.69 5.20
C LEU A 185 -22.64 22.70 4.92
N SER A 186 -23.38 23.51 5.68
CA SER A 186 -24.80 23.74 5.45
C SER A 186 -25.02 24.42 4.08
N ILE A 187 -26.17 24.21 3.44
CA ILE A 187 -26.44 24.73 2.08
C ILE A 187 -26.20 26.25 1.98
N GLY A 188 -26.49 27.01 3.04
CA GLY A 188 -26.25 28.46 3.07
C GLY A 188 -24.77 28.81 3.01
N ASP A 189 -23.95 28.05 3.73
CA ASP A 189 -22.53 28.33 3.93
C ASP A 189 -21.67 27.84 2.77
N ARG A 190 -22.19 26.89 1.97
CA ARG A 190 -21.49 26.39 0.77
C ARG A 190 -21.17 27.48 -0.25
N PHE A 191 -22.04 28.47 -0.36
CA PHE A 191 -21.82 29.59 -1.28
C PHE A 191 -20.82 30.60 -0.72
N GLU A 192 -20.77 30.76 0.60
CA GLU A 192 -19.83 31.67 1.28
C GLU A 192 -18.42 31.11 1.28
N HIS A 193 -18.28 29.82 1.57
CA HIS A 193 -16.99 29.15 1.60
C HIS A 193 -16.62 28.51 0.26
N GLU A 194 -17.45 28.60 -0.77
CA GLU A 194 -17.19 28.01 -2.09
C GLU A 194 -16.84 26.51 -2.06
N CYS A 195 -17.29 25.79 -1.04
CA CYS A 195 -17.08 24.36 -0.93
C CYS A 195 -18.28 23.67 -0.31
N THR A 196 -18.39 22.37 -0.57
CA THR A 196 -19.44 21.52 0.00
C THR A 196 -18.99 20.86 1.30
N HIS A 197 -17.70 20.55 1.38
CA HIS A 197 -17.07 19.91 2.52
C HIS A 197 -15.66 20.46 2.72
N PHE A 198 -15.06 20.15 3.86
CA PHE A 198 -13.64 20.36 4.07
C PHE A 198 -13.01 19.27 4.94
N ILE A 199 -11.69 19.15 4.88
CA ILE A 199 -10.87 18.32 5.77
C ILE A 199 -9.87 19.24 6.44
N ALA A 200 -9.89 19.29 7.77
CA ALA A 200 -8.89 20.02 8.54
C ALA A 200 -7.69 19.11 8.84
N LEU A 201 -6.50 19.60 8.49
CA LEU A 201 -5.21 19.04 8.87
C LEU A 201 -4.60 19.91 9.97
N GLU A 202 -3.37 19.58 10.40
CA GLU A 202 -2.70 20.31 11.48
C GLU A 202 -2.40 21.77 11.10
N ASP A 203 -2.00 22.02 9.85
CA ASP A 203 -1.52 23.32 9.35
C ASP A 203 -2.28 23.84 8.12
N ALA A 204 -3.23 23.06 7.60
CA ALA A 204 -3.97 23.39 6.40
C ALA A 204 -5.40 22.85 6.41
N VAL A 205 -6.21 23.34 5.49
CA VAL A 205 -7.56 22.82 5.25
C VAL A 205 -7.77 22.54 3.77
N TYR A 206 -8.27 21.35 3.46
CA TYR A 206 -8.69 20.96 2.13
C TYR A 206 -10.16 21.24 1.93
N LYS A 207 -10.48 22.20 1.06
CA LYS A 207 -11.85 22.48 0.59
C LYS A 207 -12.23 21.52 -0.53
N ILE A 208 -13.45 21.00 -0.47
CA ILE A 208 -13.97 19.99 -1.40
C ILE A 208 -15.25 20.50 -2.06
N ASN A 209 -15.25 20.58 -3.39
CA ASN A 209 -16.43 20.96 -4.17
C ASN A 209 -16.62 20.01 -5.35
N GLY A 210 -17.48 19.00 -5.17
CA GLY A 210 -17.59 17.92 -6.15
C GLY A 210 -16.27 17.15 -6.26
N SER A 211 -15.64 17.18 -7.44
CA SER A 211 -14.32 16.60 -7.71
C SER A 211 -13.16 17.61 -7.57
N GLU A 212 -13.46 18.89 -7.33
CA GLU A 212 -12.45 19.93 -7.16
C GLU A 212 -11.96 19.98 -5.71
N LEU A 213 -10.64 20.09 -5.56
CA LEU A 213 -9.93 20.11 -4.29
C LEU A 213 -9.03 21.33 -4.22
N THR A 214 -9.14 22.11 -3.15
CA THR A 214 -8.34 23.31 -2.94
C THR A 214 -7.76 23.31 -1.52
N LYS A 215 -6.43 23.32 -1.41
CA LYS A 215 -5.74 23.49 -0.13
C LYS A 215 -5.68 24.99 0.21
N ILE A 216 -6.08 25.34 1.42
CA ILE A 216 -5.91 26.67 2.02
C ILE A 216 -5.11 26.52 3.31
N ASP A 217 -4.39 27.56 3.72
CA ASP A 217 -3.66 27.53 4.98
C ASP A 217 -4.60 27.65 6.19
N ILE A 218 -4.13 27.23 7.37
CA ILE A 218 -4.95 27.27 8.60
C ILE A 218 -5.38 28.68 9.00
N VAL A 219 -4.61 29.72 8.64
CA VAL A 219 -4.95 31.11 8.98
C VAL A 219 -6.11 31.58 8.12
N GLU A 220 -6.10 31.28 6.81
CA GLU A 220 -7.22 31.52 5.90
C GLU A 220 -8.47 30.74 6.36
N ALA A 221 -8.31 29.51 6.85
CA ALA A 221 -9.41 28.72 7.38
C ALA A 221 -10.02 29.33 8.66
N ILE A 222 -9.19 29.90 9.54
CA ILE A 222 -9.65 30.62 10.74
C ILE A 222 -10.35 31.93 10.33
N ASP A 223 -9.77 32.70 9.42
CA ASP A 223 -10.31 33.98 8.97
C ASP A 223 -11.65 33.82 8.22
N SER A 224 -11.83 32.66 7.57
CA SER A 224 -13.08 32.28 6.92
C SER A 224 -14.07 31.57 7.85
N ASP A 225 -13.80 31.47 9.16
CA ASP A 225 -14.64 30.77 10.15
C ASP A 225 -14.93 29.29 9.80
N LEU A 226 -14.12 28.70 8.91
CA LEU A 226 -14.34 27.34 8.43
C LEU A 226 -14.14 26.29 9.53
N LEU A 227 -13.33 26.61 10.54
CA LEU A 227 -13.05 25.74 11.68
C LEU A 227 -14.09 25.83 12.81
N SER A 228 -15.09 26.72 12.70
CA SER A 228 -16.14 26.88 13.74
C SER A 228 -17.28 25.88 13.60
N TYR A 229 -17.34 25.15 12.49
CA TYR A 229 -18.36 24.16 12.21
C TYR A 229 -18.19 22.92 13.10
N GLU A 230 -19.20 22.64 13.93
CA GLU A 230 -19.24 21.44 14.77
C GLU A 230 -19.38 20.17 13.92
N THR A 231 -18.72 19.09 14.38
CA THR A 231 -18.88 17.75 13.83
C THR A 231 -20.12 17.06 14.41
N ASN A 232 -20.88 16.32 13.60
CA ASN A 232 -22.15 15.69 14.01
C ASN A 232 -21.97 14.62 15.12
N ASP A 233 -23.05 14.25 15.83
CA ASP A 233 -23.00 13.33 17.01
C ASP A 233 -23.24 11.83 16.72
N LEU A 234 -23.53 11.42 15.47
CA LEU A 234 -23.90 10.03 15.16
C LEU A 234 -22.66 9.12 15.20
N LYS A 235 -22.74 8.00 15.96
CA LYS A 235 -21.63 7.06 16.19
C LYS A 235 -21.88 5.71 15.53
N PHE A 236 -20.81 5.05 15.11
CA PHE A 236 -20.86 3.65 14.68
C PHE A 236 -20.91 2.75 15.92
N ASP A 237 -21.78 1.74 15.90
CA ASP A 237 -21.82 0.71 16.95
C ASP A 237 -21.31 -0.63 16.37
N ILE A 238 -22.09 -1.27 15.50
CA ILE A 238 -21.74 -2.59 14.95
C ILE A 238 -22.18 -2.80 13.51
N ILE A 239 -21.52 -3.73 12.82
CA ILE A 239 -22.07 -4.37 11.63
C ILE A 239 -23.04 -5.47 12.09
N SER A 240 -24.33 -5.24 11.86
CA SER A 240 -25.42 -6.11 12.29
C SER A 240 -25.65 -7.30 11.36
N ASN A 241 -25.44 -7.11 10.05
CA ASN A 241 -25.60 -8.18 9.05
C ASN A 241 -24.72 -7.92 7.82
N VAL A 242 -24.24 -8.98 7.17
CA VAL A 242 -23.57 -8.91 5.86
C VAL A 242 -24.10 -10.00 4.94
N GLU A 243 -24.56 -9.62 3.75
CA GLU A 243 -25.18 -10.50 2.77
C GLU A 243 -24.61 -10.29 1.36
N LEU A 244 -24.24 -11.37 0.66
CA LEU A 244 -23.89 -11.33 -0.76
C LEU A 244 -25.15 -11.42 -1.63
N LYS A 245 -25.65 -10.28 -2.12
CA LYS A 245 -26.75 -10.20 -3.07
C LYS A 245 -26.24 -10.38 -4.51
N ASN A 246 -26.66 -11.49 -5.13
CA ASN A 246 -26.45 -11.79 -6.56
C ASN A 246 -24.98 -11.97 -7.01
N LYS A 247 -24.12 -12.60 -6.18
CA LYS A 247 -22.70 -12.90 -6.47
C LYS A 247 -21.79 -11.70 -6.78
N ARG A 248 -22.31 -10.47 -6.72
CA ARG A 248 -21.60 -9.24 -7.10
C ARG A 248 -21.72 -8.14 -6.07
N LEU A 249 -22.87 -8.01 -5.42
CA LEU A 249 -23.12 -6.94 -4.47
C LEU A 249 -23.06 -7.51 -3.05
N ILE A 250 -22.24 -6.93 -2.19
CA ILE A 250 -22.26 -7.23 -0.75
C ILE A 250 -23.03 -6.10 -0.08
N GLU A 251 -24.14 -6.43 0.58
CA GLU A 251 -24.91 -5.51 1.40
C GLU A 251 -24.52 -5.71 2.87
N ILE A 252 -24.16 -4.63 3.53
CA ILE A 252 -23.66 -4.59 4.90
C ILE A 252 -24.59 -3.66 5.68
N GLU A 253 -25.36 -4.22 6.61
CA GLU A 253 -26.24 -3.47 7.48
C GLU A 253 -25.49 -3.09 8.75
N CYS A 254 -25.35 -1.79 9.00
CA CYS A 254 -24.73 -1.25 10.20
C CYS A 254 -25.80 -0.70 11.15
N LEU A 255 -25.56 -0.88 12.45
CA LEU A 255 -26.24 -0.16 13.51
C LEU A 255 -25.42 1.09 13.86
N LEU A 256 -26.10 2.23 13.91
CA LEU A 256 -25.57 3.53 14.29
C LEU A 256 -26.32 4.04 15.52
N GLU A 257 -25.60 4.69 16.43
CA GLU A 257 -26.16 5.29 17.64
C GLU A 257 -26.26 6.81 17.51
N ASP A 258 -27.41 7.36 17.90
CA ASP A 258 -27.71 8.79 17.99
C ASP A 258 -28.23 9.11 19.40
N GLY A 259 -27.33 9.12 20.38
CA GLY A 259 -27.67 9.27 21.80
C GLY A 259 -28.53 8.11 22.32
N ASP A 260 -29.84 8.33 22.44
CA ASP A 260 -30.81 7.33 22.95
C ASP A 260 -31.48 6.49 21.85
N TYR A 261 -31.20 6.75 20.57
CA TYR A 261 -31.83 6.07 19.43
C TYR A 261 -30.82 5.25 18.63
N THR A 262 -31.29 4.10 18.12
CA THR A 262 -30.53 3.27 17.17
C THR A 262 -31.10 3.41 15.77
N VAL A 263 -30.22 3.50 14.78
CA VAL A 263 -30.57 3.64 13.36
C VAL A 263 -29.86 2.56 12.57
N PHE A 264 -30.59 1.85 11.72
CA PHE A 264 -30.02 0.91 10.76
C PHE A 264 -29.71 1.63 9.45
N ALA A 265 -28.54 1.37 8.88
CA ALA A 265 -28.08 1.95 7.63
C ALA A 265 -27.28 0.93 6.82
N ASN A 266 -27.45 0.92 5.50
CA ASN A 266 -26.81 -0.07 4.62
C ASN A 266 -25.59 0.48 3.87
N ILE A 267 -24.61 -0.39 3.63
CA ILE A 267 -23.46 -0.15 2.79
C ILE A 267 -23.43 -1.26 1.74
N ASN A 268 -23.43 -0.87 0.47
CA ASN A 268 -23.33 -1.79 -0.65
C ASN A 268 -21.93 -1.72 -1.26
N PHE A 269 -21.24 -2.85 -1.35
CA PHE A 269 -19.94 -2.97 -2.00
C PHE A 269 -20.07 -3.77 -3.29
N ASP A 270 -19.69 -3.18 -4.42
CA ASP A 270 -19.74 -3.83 -5.73
C ASP A 270 -18.39 -4.50 -6.06
N LEU A 271 -18.40 -5.82 -6.19
CA LEU A 271 -17.21 -6.64 -6.46
C LEU A 271 -16.61 -6.41 -7.85
N ARG A 272 -17.33 -5.79 -8.80
CA ARG A 272 -16.83 -5.61 -10.17
C ARG A 272 -15.83 -4.47 -10.27
N ASP A 273 -16.15 -3.34 -9.66
CA ASP A 273 -15.36 -2.11 -9.70
C ASP A 273 -14.67 -1.83 -8.35
N GLY A 274 -15.03 -2.56 -7.29
CA GLY A 274 -14.46 -2.38 -5.96
C GLY A 274 -14.96 -1.13 -5.27
N GLN A 275 -16.16 -0.64 -5.62
CA GLN A 275 -16.70 0.62 -5.10
C GLN A 275 -17.74 0.41 -3.99
N PHE A 276 -17.73 1.32 -3.01
CA PHE A 276 -18.71 1.38 -1.93
C PHE A 276 -19.83 2.38 -2.22
N HIS A 277 -21.06 2.01 -1.86
CA HIS A 277 -22.25 2.84 -1.94
C HIS A 277 -22.94 2.84 -0.60
N PHE A 278 -23.02 4.01 0.04
CA PHE A 278 -23.50 4.13 1.41
C PHE A 278 -24.91 4.72 1.46
N ASP A 279 -25.73 4.24 2.39
CA ASP A 279 -27.02 4.82 2.73
C ASP A 279 -26.85 6.29 3.17
N PRO A 280 -27.74 7.20 2.74
CA PRO A 280 -27.74 8.59 3.18
C PRO A 280 -27.69 8.81 4.70
N VAL A 281 -28.14 7.86 5.53
CA VAL A 281 -28.04 7.97 6.99
C VAL A 281 -26.59 8.17 7.45
N PHE A 282 -25.63 7.53 6.78
CA PHE A 282 -24.20 7.69 7.10
C PHE A 282 -23.66 9.10 6.86
N ASN A 283 -24.40 9.99 6.17
CA ASN A 283 -23.99 11.39 6.02
C ASN A 283 -23.99 12.12 7.37
N LYS A 284 -24.70 11.60 8.36
CA LYS A 284 -24.74 12.16 9.71
C LYS A 284 -23.64 11.61 10.63
N LEU A 285 -22.92 10.55 10.20
CA LEU A 285 -21.86 9.93 10.99
C LEU A 285 -20.71 10.91 11.16
N ASN A 286 -20.25 11.08 12.39
CA ASN A 286 -18.98 11.73 12.61
C ASN A 286 -17.87 10.81 12.13
N LEU A 287 -17.17 11.20 11.07
CA LEU A 287 -16.13 10.37 10.47
C LEU A 287 -14.79 10.51 11.22
N SER A 288 -14.81 11.04 12.45
CA SER A 288 -13.68 11.72 13.10
C SER A 288 -12.96 11.02 14.22
N THR A 289 -13.27 9.75 14.41
CA THR A 289 -12.94 9.07 15.66
C THR A 289 -12.48 7.67 15.36
N ASP A 290 -11.97 7.00 16.39
CA ASP A 290 -11.81 5.54 16.43
C ASP A 290 -12.98 4.83 15.72
N ASN A 291 -14.21 5.35 15.80
CA ASN A 291 -15.38 4.87 15.07
C ASN A 291 -15.21 4.69 13.55
N MET A 292 -14.43 5.53 12.85
CA MET A 292 -14.18 5.39 11.41
C MET A 292 -13.13 4.35 11.10
N LEU A 293 -12.07 4.30 11.89
CA LEU A 293 -11.08 3.24 11.82
C LEU A 293 -11.75 1.90 12.14
N GLU A 294 -12.55 1.85 13.20
CA GLU A 294 -13.36 0.70 13.60
C GLU A 294 -14.35 0.30 12.51
N LEU A 295 -15.08 1.25 11.90
CA LEU A 295 -15.98 0.96 10.80
C LEU A 295 -15.22 0.44 9.57
N GLU A 296 -14.11 1.07 9.17
CA GLU A 296 -13.30 0.65 8.04
C GLU A 296 -12.71 -0.76 8.26
N GLU A 297 -12.10 -1.00 9.42
CA GLU A 297 -11.57 -2.31 9.79
C GLU A 297 -12.68 -3.37 9.87
N ALA A 298 -13.82 -3.04 10.48
CA ALA A 298 -14.97 -3.93 10.54
C ALA A 298 -15.52 -4.23 9.15
N LEU A 299 -15.61 -3.24 8.25
CA LEU A 299 -16.06 -3.40 6.87
C LEU A 299 -15.13 -4.31 6.08
N ILE A 300 -13.83 -4.03 6.10
CA ILE A 300 -12.81 -4.82 5.39
C ILE A 300 -12.85 -6.27 5.89
N ALA A 301 -12.85 -6.46 7.22
CA ALA A 301 -12.91 -7.80 7.83
C ALA A 301 -14.19 -8.54 7.46
N SER A 302 -15.33 -7.86 7.46
CA SER A 302 -16.64 -8.45 7.19
C SER A 302 -16.79 -8.83 5.71
N ILE A 303 -16.37 -7.95 4.79
CA ILE A 303 -16.31 -8.26 3.37
C ILE A 303 -15.38 -9.45 3.13
N ASN A 304 -14.15 -9.42 3.67
CA ASN A 304 -13.18 -10.50 3.48
C ASN A 304 -13.67 -11.84 4.05
N ARG A 305 -14.48 -11.84 5.10
CA ARG A 305 -15.12 -13.03 5.69
C ARG A 305 -16.24 -13.58 4.79
N VAL A 306 -17.09 -12.73 4.21
CA VAL A 306 -18.13 -13.21 3.27
C VAL A 306 -17.52 -13.74 1.97
N MET A 307 -16.34 -13.22 1.58
CA MET A 307 -15.58 -13.67 0.42
C MET A 307 -14.70 -14.92 0.68
N GLU A 308 -15.09 -15.77 1.62
CA GLU A 308 -14.39 -17.04 1.93
C GLU A 308 -14.58 -18.14 0.88
N GLU A 309 -15.49 -17.99 -0.09
CA GLU A 309 -15.60 -18.96 -1.18
C GLU A 309 -14.29 -19.04 -1.98
N PRO A 310 -13.72 -20.24 -2.19
CA PRO A 310 -12.43 -20.40 -2.86
C PRO A 310 -12.55 -20.01 -4.33
N ALA A 311 -11.98 -18.86 -4.68
CA ALA A 311 -11.68 -18.47 -6.05
C ALA A 311 -10.24 -18.88 -6.40
N ALA A 312 -9.97 -19.07 -7.68
CA ALA A 312 -8.62 -19.39 -8.16
C ALA A 312 -7.63 -18.24 -7.90
N THR A 313 -8.11 -17.00 -8.01
CA THR A 313 -7.32 -15.77 -7.93
C THR A 313 -8.14 -14.65 -7.32
N TYR A 314 -7.48 -13.78 -6.56
CA TYR A 314 -8.07 -12.60 -5.95
C TYR A 314 -7.29 -11.34 -6.31
N LYS A 315 -7.98 -10.27 -6.69
CA LYS A 315 -7.43 -8.91 -6.74
C LYS A 315 -7.45 -8.34 -5.33
N LEU A 316 -6.35 -7.71 -4.92
CA LEU A 316 -6.27 -7.02 -3.64
C LEU A 316 -6.44 -5.52 -3.88
N LEU A 317 -7.49 -4.92 -3.33
CA LEU A 317 -7.69 -3.47 -3.43
C LEU A 317 -6.73 -2.72 -2.50
N PRO A 318 -6.43 -1.42 -2.77
CA PRO A 318 -5.63 -0.59 -1.88
C PRO A 318 -6.14 -0.53 -0.44
N SER A 319 -7.43 -0.78 -0.19
CA SER A 319 -8.04 -0.90 1.14
C SER A 319 -7.77 -2.23 1.85
N GLY A 320 -7.16 -3.23 1.19
CA GLY A 320 -6.95 -4.57 1.76
C GLY A 320 -8.15 -5.50 1.60
N ILE A 321 -9.15 -5.13 0.80
CA ILE A 321 -10.27 -6.00 0.44
C ILE A 321 -9.84 -6.96 -0.67
N LYS A 322 -10.07 -8.26 -0.48
CA LYS A 322 -9.86 -9.28 -1.51
C LYS A 322 -11.12 -9.44 -2.36
N VAL A 323 -10.96 -9.29 -3.66
CA VAL A 323 -12.03 -9.42 -4.64
C VAL A 323 -11.71 -10.61 -5.55
N PRO A 324 -12.54 -11.67 -5.60
CA PRO A 324 -12.28 -12.81 -6.46
C PRO A 324 -12.37 -12.40 -7.93
N GLN A 325 -11.48 -12.97 -8.75
CA GLN A 325 -11.55 -12.75 -10.18
C GLN A 325 -12.78 -13.47 -10.77
N LEU A 326 -13.72 -12.70 -11.32
CA LEU A 326 -14.93 -13.23 -11.97
C LEU A 326 -14.62 -13.67 -13.41
N GLU A 327 -15.28 -14.74 -13.88
CA GLU A 327 -15.16 -15.18 -15.28
C GLU A 327 -15.52 -14.05 -16.26
N GLY A 328 -14.59 -13.72 -17.16
CA GLY A 328 -14.76 -12.66 -18.16
C GLY A 328 -14.36 -11.25 -17.70
N ALA A 329 -13.91 -11.07 -16.45
CA ALA A 329 -13.15 -9.89 -16.07
C ALA A 329 -11.80 -9.94 -16.82
N THR A 330 -11.59 -8.95 -17.68
CA THR A 330 -10.41 -8.81 -18.54
C THR A 330 -9.12 -8.82 -17.72
N THR A 331 -8.02 -9.16 -18.40
CA THR A 331 -6.64 -9.09 -17.91
C THR A 331 -6.29 -7.67 -17.48
N ASP A 332 -6.69 -7.29 -16.28
CA ASP A 332 -6.31 -6.03 -15.67
C ASP A 332 -4.81 -6.07 -15.37
N THR A 333 -4.11 -5.01 -15.73
CA THR A 333 -2.78 -4.69 -15.22
C THR A 333 -2.75 -4.72 -13.69
N GLY A 334 -1.67 -5.25 -13.14
CA GLY A 334 -1.45 -5.34 -11.69
C GLY A 334 -1.44 -6.76 -11.15
N SER A 335 -1.67 -6.87 -9.84
CA SER A 335 -1.44 -8.08 -9.06
C SER A 335 -2.73 -8.85 -8.75
N LEU A 336 -2.70 -10.14 -9.07
CA LEU A 336 -3.66 -11.13 -8.61
C LEU A 336 -2.96 -12.12 -7.69
N PHE A 337 -3.64 -12.55 -6.63
CA PHE A 337 -3.08 -13.44 -5.63
C PHE A 337 -3.81 -14.77 -5.62
N VAL A 338 -3.05 -15.85 -5.69
CA VAL A 338 -3.55 -17.22 -5.52
C VAL A 338 -3.53 -17.54 -4.03
N LEU A 339 -4.70 -17.78 -3.46
CA LEU A 339 -4.85 -18.15 -2.05
C LEU A 339 -4.49 -19.64 -1.86
N SER A 340 -3.71 -19.91 -0.82
CA SER A 340 -3.47 -21.26 -0.29
C SER A 340 -3.79 -21.29 1.21
N GLY A 341 -4.05 -22.48 1.76
CA GLY A 341 -4.19 -22.66 3.22
C GLY A 341 -2.89 -22.38 3.98
N ARG A 342 -1.75 -22.46 3.28
CA ARG A 342 -0.42 -22.12 3.82
C ARG A 342 0.07 -20.83 3.19
N HIS A 343 0.53 -19.89 4.01
CA HIS A 343 0.99 -18.59 3.50
C HIS A 343 2.26 -18.69 2.63
N GLN A 344 3.06 -19.75 2.84
CA GLN A 344 4.26 -20.01 2.04
C GLN A 344 3.94 -20.40 0.59
N ASP A 345 2.71 -20.84 0.33
CA ASP A 345 2.24 -21.28 -0.97
C ASP A 345 1.45 -20.20 -1.72
N ILE A 346 1.34 -18.99 -1.14
CA ILE A 346 0.73 -17.84 -1.82
C ILE A 346 1.56 -17.51 -3.05
N GLN A 347 0.88 -17.21 -4.16
CA GLN A 347 1.52 -16.74 -5.38
C GLN A 347 0.91 -15.42 -5.80
N GLU A 348 1.74 -14.56 -6.38
CA GLU A 348 1.30 -13.35 -7.04
C GLU A 348 1.46 -13.53 -8.55
N ILE A 349 0.35 -13.44 -9.28
CA ILE A 349 0.30 -13.38 -10.73
C ILE A 349 0.21 -11.90 -11.09
N TYR A 350 1.29 -11.38 -11.65
CA TYR A 350 1.40 -9.99 -12.03
C TYR A 350 1.31 -9.84 -13.55
N THR A 351 0.48 -8.93 -14.02
CA THR A 351 0.35 -8.57 -15.43
C THR A 351 0.79 -7.14 -15.62
N ASP A 352 1.83 -6.91 -16.43
CA ASP A 352 2.33 -5.57 -16.74
C ASP A 352 1.50 -4.85 -17.81
N LEU A 353 1.84 -3.58 -18.09
CA LEU A 353 1.18 -2.73 -19.09
C LEU A 353 1.20 -3.30 -20.51
N ASP A 354 2.22 -4.10 -20.83
CA ASP A 354 2.38 -4.76 -22.11
C ASP A 354 1.66 -6.14 -22.14
N ASN A 355 0.90 -6.48 -21.09
CA ASN A 355 0.24 -7.77 -20.84
C ASN A 355 1.19 -8.97 -20.66
N ASN A 356 2.45 -8.73 -20.32
CA ASN A 356 3.34 -9.81 -19.93
C ASN A 356 3.00 -10.27 -18.52
N VAL A 357 2.89 -11.58 -18.36
CA VAL A 357 2.58 -12.21 -17.08
C VAL A 357 3.85 -12.72 -16.42
N LYS A 358 4.08 -12.33 -15.17
CA LYS A 358 5.09 -12.90 -14.27
C LYS A 358 4.40 -13.52 -13.06
N VAL A 359 4.90 -14.66 -12.60
CA VAL A 359 4.42 -15.32 -11.39
C VAL A 359 5.51 -15.26 -10.35
N PHE A 360 5.21 -14.63 -9.22
CA PHE A 360 6.10 -14.53 -8.08
C PHE A 360 5.69 -15.54 -7.03
N ALA A 361 6.64 -16.35 -6.56
CA ALA A 361 6.43 -17.19 -5.39
C ALA A 361 6.27 -16.31 -4.14
N ALA A 362 5.72 -16.85 -3.05
CA ALA A 362 5.54 -16.11 -1.81
C ALA A 362 6.82 -15.34 -1.43
N SER A 363 7.97 -16.01 -1.36
CA SER A 363 9.28 -15.42 -0.98
C SER A 363 9.78 -14.29 -1.88
N GLU A 364 9.15 -14.09 -3.05
CA GLU A 364 9.48 -13.04 -4.00
C GLU A 364 8.52 -11.84 -3.93
N ILE A 365 7.37 -11.99 -3.26
CA ILE A 365 6.44 -10.90 -2.99
C ILE A 365 7.11 -9.90 -2.05
N HIS A 366 6.99 -8.61 -2.36
CA HIS A 366 7.54 -7.53 -1.54
C HIS A 366 7.02 -7.64 -0.07
N PRO A 367 7.86 -7.48 0.97
CA PRO A 367 7.46 -7.65 2.38
C PRO A 367 6.17 -6.92 2.77
N MET A 368 6.07 -5.63 2.45
CA MET A 368 4.88 -4.83 2.75
C MET A 368 3.61 -5.31 2.02
N HIS A 369 3.73 -5.82 0.79
CA HIS A 369 2.61 -6.43 0.08
C HIS A 369 2.24 -7.77 0.69
N PHE A 370 3.24 -8.56 1.09
CA PHE A 370 3.03 -9.83 1.75
C PHE A 370 2.26 -9.65 3.07
N GLU A 371 2.60 -8.66 3.90
CA GLU A 371 1.86 -8.33 5.12
C GLU A 371 0.38 -8.03 4.83
N LYS A 372 0.11 -7.21 3.80
CA LYS A 372 -1.25 -6.87 3.40
C LYS A 372 -2.04 -8.08 2.89
N VAL A 373 -1.40 -8.93 2.09
CA VAL A 373 -1.99 -10.17 1.58
C VAL A 373 -2.32 -11.11 2.73
N LEU A 374 -1.44 -11.23 3.74
CA LEU A 374 -1.71 -12.03 4.93
C LEU A 374 -2.95 -11.53 5.69
N LYS A 375 -3.04 -10.21 5.94
CA LYS A 375 -4.20 -9.60 6.61
C LYS A 375 -5.49 -9.84 5.81
N ALA A 376 -5.48 -9.53 4.51
CA ALA A 376 -6.64 -9.68 3.63
C ALA A 376 -7.10 -11.14 3.50
N PHE A 377 -6.15 -12.07 3.43
CA PHE A 377 -6.43 -13.49 3.39
C PHE A 377 -6.75 -14.08 4.75
N GLY A 378 -6.69 -13.31 5.85
CA GLY A 378 -7.10 -13.74 7.18
C GLY A 378 -6.15 -14.73 7.83
N PHE A 379 -4.84 -14.60 7.57
CA PHE A 379 -3.82 -15.28 8.37
C PHE A 379 -3.66 -14.55 9.71
N GLU A 380 -3.47 -15.31 10.79
CA GLU A 380 -3.13 -14.71 12.08
C GLU A 380 -1.66 -14.25 12.04
N THR A 381 -1.43 -12.95 12.25
CA THR A 381 -0.09 -12.35 12.27
C THR A 381 0.19 -11.63 13.58
N GLN A 382 1.46 -11.60 14.00
CA GLN A 382 1.95 -10.73 15.06
C GLN A 382 3.26 -10.08 14.62
N LYS A 383 3.37 -8.77 14.81
CA LYS A 383 4.55 -7.99 14.44
C LYS A 383 5.16 -7.33 15.68
N LEU A 384 6.48 -7.27 15.70
CA LEU A 384 7.25 -6.43 16.60
C LEU A 384 8.46 -5.92 15.82
N ASP A 385 8.59 -4.61 15.69
CA ASP A 385 9.59 -3.97 14.84
C ASP A 385 9.55 -4.62 13.43
N ASN A 386 10.71 -5.06 12.96
CA ASN A 386 10.89 -5.73 11.69
C ASN A 386 10.73 -7.27 11.77
N GLN A 387 10.25 -7.81 12.88
CA GLN A 387 9.97 -9.25 13.00
C GLN A 387 8.47 -9.53 12.87
N LEU A 388 8.13 -10.48 12.00
CA LEU A 388 6.77 -10.91 11.73
C LEU A 388 6.61 -12.40 12.03
N ALA A 389 5.62 -12.75 12.83
CA ALA A 389 5.16 -14.12 13.00
C ALA A 389 3.86 -14.33 12.23
N VAL A 390 3.74 -15.46 11.56
CA VAL A 390 2.59 -15.83 10.75
C VAL A 390 2.17 -17.24 11.11
N LYS A 391 0.90 -17.41 11.47
CA LYS A 391 0.31 -18.72 11.75
C LYS A 391 -0.58 -19.14 10.58
N ASN A 392 -0.35 -20.37 10.12
CA ASN A 392 -1.14 -20.94 9.03
C ASN A 392 -2.59 -21.20 9.45
N LYS A 393 -3.51 -21.15 8.48
CA LYS A 393 -4.91 -21.46 8.74
C LYS A 393 -5.06 -22.94 9.06
N ASP A 394 -5.84 -23.25 10.09
CA ASP A 394 -6.11 -24.62 10.56
C ASP A 394 -4.85 -25.43 10.95
N ASP A 395 -3.70 -24.77 11.09
CA ASP A 395 -2.43 -25.37 11.49
C ASP A 395 -1.85 -24.65 12.72
N SER A 396 -1.17 -25.42 13.55
CA SER A 396 -0.37 -24.91 14.67
C SER A 396 1.02 -24.42 14.24
N GLU A 397 1.40 -24.64 12.99
CA GLU A 397 2.67 -24.17 12.43
C GLU A 397 2.72 -22.64 12.40
N ILE A 398 3.73 -22.10 13.09
CA ILE A 398 4.07 -20.69 13.11
C ILE A 398 5.40 -20.53 12.40
N SER A 399 5.41 -19.69 11.35
CA SER A 399 6.63 -19.24 10.70
C SER A 399 7.00 -17.85 11.19
N PHE A 400 8.30 -17.58 11.19
CA PHE A 400 8.86 -16.30 11.62
C PHE A 400 9.67 -15.70 10.49
N TYR A 401 9.58 -14.39 10.34
CA TYR A 401 10.24 -13.65 9.29
C TYR A 401 10.93 -12.43 9.88
N GLN A 402 12.14 -12.16 9.43
CA GLN A 402 12.74 -10.85 9.49
C GLN A 402 12.34 -10.13 8.20
N LEU A 403 11.59 -9.04 8.35
CA LEU A 403 11.25 -8.12 7.29
C LEU A 403 12.44 -7.18 7.11
N ASN A 404 13.07 -7.25 5.95
CA ASN A 404 14.05 -6.27 5.52
C ASN A 404 13.37 -5.36 4.49
N GLU A 405 14.04 -4.31 4.08
CA GLU A 405 13.51 -3.29 3.15
C GLU A 405 12.89 -3.90 1.89
N SER A 406 13.65 -4.75 1.20
CA SER A 406 13.28 -5.31 -0.11
C SER A 406 13.00 -6.81 -0.10
N ASN A 407 13.20 -7.48 1.04
CA ASN A 407 13.03 -8.92 1.16
C ASN A 407 12.61 -9.35 2.55
N ARG A 408 12.31 -10.63 2.69
CA ARG A 408 12.11 -11.24 4.00
C ARG A 408 12.91 -12.52 4.12
N THR A 409 13.51 -12.74 5.28
CA THR A 409 14.26 -13.95 5.57
C THR A 409 13.53 -14.74 6.64
N GLU A 410 13.32 -16.04 6.41
CA GLU A 410 12.73 -16.91 7.42
C GLU A 410 13.68 -17.06 8.61
N LEU A 411 13.13 -16.88 9.81
CA LEU A 411 13.84 -16.98 11.08
C LEU A 411 13.57 -18.32 11.75
N SER A 412 14.60 -18.89 12.35
CA SER A 412 14.40 -19.94 13.35
C SER A 412 13.78 -19.36 14.62
N SER A 413 13.06 -20.18 15.37
CA SER A 413 12.48 -19.74 16.65
C SER A 413 13.53 -19.19 17.62
N SER A 414 14.80 -19.58 17.53
CA SER A 414 15.88 -19.05 18.36
C SER A 414 16.25 -17.59 18.07
N GLU A 415 16.02 -17.12 16.85
CA GLU A 415 16.38 -15.77 16.38
C GLU A 415 15.28 -14.73 16.66
N VAL A 416 14.08 -15.20 16.97
CA VAL A 416 12.93 -14.36 17.31
C VAL A 416 13.13 -13.72 18.68
N SER A 417 12.84 -12.42 18.77
CA SER A 417 12.95 -11.64 19.99
C SER A 417 12.10 -12.22 21.12
N LYS A 418 12.54 -12.03 22.38
CA LYS A 418 11.79 -12.51 23.55
C LYS A 418 10.43 -11.84 23.66
N GLU A 419 10.36 -10.57 23.30
CA GLU A 419 9.14 -9.78 23.36
C GLU A 419 8.11 -10.26 22.32
N LEU A 420 8.53 -10.52 21.07
CA LEU A 420 7.62 -11.05 20.06
C LEU A 420 7.10 -12.43 20.47
N LYS A 421 7.96 -13.30 21.01
CA LYS A 421 7.54 -14.60 21.58
C LYS A 421 6.50 -14.45 22.68
N GLN A 422 6.68 -13.46 23.56
CA GLN A 422 5.75 -13.19 24.65
C GLN A 422 4.40 -12.72 24.08
N LYS A 423 4.40 -11.74 23.17
CA LYS A 423 3.18 -11.26 22.48
C LYS A 423 2.41 -12.40 21.82
N ILE A 424 3.12 -13.31 21.16
CA ILE A 424 2.49 -14.47 20.53
C ILE A 424 1.95 -15.46 21.56
N SER A 425 2.73 -15.76 22.61
CA SER A 425 2.27 -16.66 23.67
C SER A 425 1.01 -16.14 24.33
N ASP A 426 0.92 -14.83 24.53
CA ASP A 426 -0.23 -14.18 25.16
C ASP A 426 -1.46 -14.16 24.22
N LYS A 427 -1.28 -13.80 22.94
CA LYS A 427 -2.39 -13.71 21.98
C LYS A 427 -2.85 -15.05 21.42
N TRP A 428 -1.92 -15.93 21.06
CA TRP A 428 -2.24 -17.20 20.40
C TRP A 428 -2.32 -18.37 21.36
N ASN A 429 -1.97 -18.18 22.63
CA ASN A 429 -1.98 -19.21 23.66
C ASN A 429 -1.09 -20.42 23.29
N VAL A 430 0.10 -20.14 22.73
CA VAL A 430 1.08 -21.14 22.27
C VAL A 430 2.44 -20.90 22.92
N ASP A 431 3.06 -21.96 23.45
CA ASP A 431 4.42 -21.90 24.02
C ASP A 431 5.50 -21.92 22.92
N ILE A 432 6.14 -20.75 22.69
CA ILE A 432 7.27 -20.56 21.77
C ILE A 432 8.58 -20.46 22.56
N SER A 433 8.76 -21.33 23.56
CA SER A 433 10.06 -21.47 24.23
C SER A 433 11.09 -22.10 23.29
N ASN A 434 12.36 -21.71 23.46
CA ASN A 434 13.49 -22.38 22.82
C ASN A 434 13.59 -23.80 23.39
N LYS A 435 12.78 -24.75 22.91
CA LYS A 435 13.08 -26.17 23.12
C LYS A 435 14.31 -26.46 22.28
N SER A 436 15.48 -26.40 22.92
CA SER A 436 16.69 -27.00 22.41
C SER A 436 16.39 -28.47 22.10
N LYS A 437 16.01 -28.76 20.86
CA LYS A 437 16.27 -30.09 20.31
C LYS A 437 17.78 -30.16 20.21
N GLU A 438 18.42 -30.63 21.29
CA GLU A 438 19.77 -31.16 21.22
C GLU A 438 19.83 -32.02 19.96
N LYS A 439 20.59 -31.55 18.95
CA LYS A 439 21.00 -32.37 17.83
C LYS A 439 21.77 -33.55 18.45
N ARG A 440 21.08 -34.66 18.68
CA ARG A 440 21.70 -35.95 18.97
C ARG A 440 22.56 -36.27 17.76
N ASN A 441 23.85 -35.98 17.88
CA ASN A 441 24.89 -36.46 16.98
C ASN A 441 24.78 -37.98 16.92
N ARG A 442 24.06 -38.51 15.92
CA ARG A 442 24.23 -39.90 15.49
C ARG A 442 25.58 -39.97 14.78
N LYS A 443 26.65 -40.12 15.57
CA LYS A 443 27.86 -40.80 15.10
C LYS A 443 27.41 -42.16 14.57
N ARG A 444 27.32 -42.31 13.24
CA ARG A 444 27.37 -43.62 12.61
C ARG A 444 28.77 -44.16 12.89
N ALA A 445 28.87 -45.04 13.88
CA ALA A 445 29.97 -45.97 13.96
C ALA A 445 29.90 -46.84 12.69
N PHE A 446 30.90 -46.70 11.83
CA PHE A 446 31.23 -47.74 10.86
C PHE A 446 31.63 -48.99 11.65
N ASN A 447 30.89 -50.07 11.45
CA ASN A 447 31.33 -51.44 11.68
C ASN A 447 30.86 -52.26 10.48
N LEU A 448 31.69 -52.24 9.45
CA LEU A 448 32.19 -53.38 8.65
C LEU A 448 32.85 -52.84 7.37
#